data_AF-A0A166BVE2-F1
#
_entry.id   AF-A0A166BVE2-F1
#
_cell.length_a   1.000
_cell.length_b   1.000
_cell.length_c   1.000
_cell.angle_alpha   90.00
_cell.angle_beta   90.00
_cell.angle_gamma   90.00
#
_symmetry.space_group_name_H-M   'P 1'
#
loop_
_entity.id
_entity.type
_entity.pdbx_description
1 polymer ?
#
loop_
_entity_poly.entity_id
_entity_poly.type
_entity_poly.pdbx_seq_one_letter_code
_entity_poly.pdbx_strand_id
1 'polypeptide(L)'
;MSSRPNYMPKLPAKEVTALMKECVATADRLAEKARLAPDSEPLPSGTDFSDEEYKATIEQLKAKSALPKHASESVGCAFAAKYLLRLTTILRSLSHDTQPKAIYLYIRIISSLGNPTDRRPSNPYLKNFFMSEEHAKDLASLVASAIINIGQFTAKPGNLPTVCWQLYAIVVLGDSAWGDDGRACIDVSLRQALVEKLKPLMPPAEEDVGASGTKDPIRRLVGSLEVAGMDGIGPNYLNAIRHGWLTTLSSGIEGDADCVVCGEEEVDLNCSRCKSAWYCSPECQSRAWKEEHKLRCFDATFSMSRTLDQKAKQPTGSDGMSW
;
A
#
# COMPACT_ATOMS: atom_id res chain seq x y z
N MET A 1 22.85 20.45 -6.41
CA MET A 1 22.37 19.07 -6.64
C MET A 1 22.75 18.21 -5.45
N SER A 2 21.81 17.90 -4.55
CA SER A 2 22.07 16.98 -3.43
C SER A 2 22.24 15.56 -3.98
N SER A 3 23.42 14.98 -3.84
CA SER A 3 23.66 13.58 -4.21
C SER A 3 22.83 12.70 -3.28
N ARG A 4 21.72 12.15 -3.78
CA ARG A 4 20.87 11.25 -3.00
C ARG A 4 21.69 10.03 -2.56
N PRO A 5 21.57 9.58 -1.31
CA PRO A 5 22.24 8.36 -0.88
C PRO A 5 21.73 7.19 -1.73
N ASN A 6 22.66 6.39 -2.25
CA ASN A 6 22.32 5.19 -3.01
C ASN A 6 21.54 4.24 -2.09
N TYR A 7 20.27 4.01 -2.42
CA TYR A 7 19.41 3.11 -1.67
C TYR A 7 19.87 1.65 -1.76
N MET A 8 20.41 1.27 -2.93
CA MET A 8 20.94 -0.06 -3.21
C MET A 8 22.47 0.00 -3.33
N PRO A 9 23.21 -1.00 -2.82
CA PRO A 9 24.63 -1.13 -3.14
C PRO A 9 24.82 -1.27 -4.67
N LYS A 10 25.91 -0.72 -5.20
CA LYS A 10 26.27 -0.89 -6.61
C LYS A 10 26.71 -2.34 -6.84
N LEU A 11 25.77 -3.18 -7.27
CA LEU A 11 26.02 -4.59 -7.57
C LEU A 11 26.27 -4.80 -9.07
N PRO A 12 27.14 -5.74 -9.47
CA PRO A 12 27.25 -6.22 -10.84
C PRO A 12 25.89 -6.69 -11.39
N ALA A 13 25.64 -6.50 -12.70
CA ALA A 13 24.35 -6.83 -13.31
C ALA A 13 23.93 -8.31 -13.15
N LYS A 14 24.90 -9.23 -13.07
CA LYS A 14 24.66 -10.66 -12.80
C LYS A 14 24.12 -10.88 -11.38
N GLU A 15 24.69 -10.18 -10.40
CA GLU A 15 24.26 -10.24 -9.00
C GLU A 15 22.87 -9.62 -8.80
N VAL A 16 22.59 -8.48 -9.44
CA VAL A 16 21.23 -7.90 -9.44
C VAL A 16 20.20 -8.88 -9.98
N THR A 17 20.55 -9.60 -11.06
CA THR A 17 19.66 -10.60 -11.66
C THR A 17 19.44 -11.81 -10.75
N ALA A 18 20.51 -12.29 -10.09
CA ALA A 18 20.42 -13.38 -9.12
C ALA A 18 19.58 -12.98 -7.90
N LEU A 19 19.82 -11.78 -7.36
CA LEU A 19 19.04 -11.23 -6.24
C LEU A 19 17.57 -11.07 -6.59
N MET A 20 17.26 -10.59 -7.80
CA MET A 20 15.87 -10.48 -8.28
C MET A 20 15.18 -11.85 -8.31
N LYS A 21 15.86 -12.88 -8.84
CA LYS A 21 15.33 -14.25 -8.87
C LYS A 21 15.09 -14.79 -7.46
N GLU A 22 16.01 -14.55 -6.52
CA GLU A 22 15.84 -14.95 -5.12
C GLU A 22 14.69 -14.22 -4.43
N CYS A 23 14.50 -12.92 -4.74
CA CYS A 23 13.36 -12.16 -4.23
C CYS A 23 12.03 -12.74 -4.73
N VAL A 24 11.94 -13.11 -6.01
CA VAL A 24 10.77 -13.79 -6.58
C VAL A 24 10.55 -15.15 -5.92
N ALA A 25 11.59 -15.97 -5.81
CA ALA A 25 11.49 -17.28 -5.16
C ALA A 25 11.05 -17.18 -3.69
N THR A 26 11.50 -16.14 -2.97
CA THR A 26 11.07 -15.87 -1.59
C THR A 26 9.60 -15.45 -1.52
N ALA A 27 9.14 -14.62 -2.47
CA ALA A 27 7.74 -14.24 -2.58
C ALA A 27 6.85 -15.46 -2.90
N ASP A 28 7.29 -16.32 -3.81
CA ASP A 28 6.60 -17.55 -4.20
C ASP A 28 6.47 -18.52 -3.02
N ARG A 29 7.55 -18.74 -2.27
CA ARG A 29 7.52 -19.56 -1.03
C ARG A 29 6.56 -18.97 0.01
N LEU A 30 6.53 -17.66 0.18
CA LEU A 30 5.57 -17.01 1.10
C LEU A 30 4.13 -17.23 0.63
N ALA A 31 3.86 -17.11 -0.67
CA ALA A 31 2.53 -17.34 -1.23
C ALA A 31 2.09 -18.80 -1.07
N GLU A 32 2.97 -19.77 -1.34
CA GLU A 32 2.69 -21.19 -1.16
C GLU A 32 2.32 -21.52 0.30
N LYS A 33 3.12 -21.07 1.27
CA LYS A 33 2.83 -21.28 2.70
C LYS A 33 1.52 -20.62 3.15
N ALA A 34 1.16 -19.51 2.51
CA ALA A 34 -0.09 -18.79 2.76
C ALA A 34 -1.28 -19.32 1.94
N ARG A 35 -1.13 -20.41 1.17
CA ARG A 35 -2.15 -20.96 0.25
C ARG A 35 -2.63 -19.98 -0.84
N LEU A 36 -1.74 -19.10 -1.27
CA LEU A 36 -1.98 -18.07 -2.27
C LEU A 36 -1.38 -18.40 -3.65
N ALA A 37 -0.58 -19.47 -3.77
CA ALA A 37 -0.04 -19.87 -5.06
C ALA A 37 -1.17 -20.41 -5.98
N PRO A 38 -1.08 -20.24 -7.32
CA PRO A 38 -2.08 -20.68 -8.30
C PRO A 38 -2.62 -22.08 -8.07
N ASP A 39 -1.72 -23.01 -7.75
CA ASP A 39 -1.89 -24.43 -7.52
C ASP A 39 -2.24 -24.81 -6.07
N SER A 40 -2.18 -23.87 -5.13
CA SER A 40 -2.60 -24.11 -3.75
C SER A 40 -4.12 -24.16 -3.63
N GLU A 41 -4.63 -25.17 -2.93
CA GLU A 41 -6.03 -25.22 -2.52
C GLU A 41 -6.31 -24.14 -1.47
N PRO A 42 -7.31 -23.25 -1.69
CA PRO A 42 -7.72 -22.27 -0.69
C PRO A 42 -8.24 -22.99 0.56
N LEU A 43 -8.27 -22.27 1.69
CA LEU A 43 -8.86 -22.81 2.91
C LEU A 43 -10.33 -23.19 2.67
N PRO A 44 -10.77 -24.38 3.11
CA PRO A 44 -12.19 -24.73 3.08
C PRO A 44 -13.03 -23.73 3.89
N SER A 45 -14.27 -23.52 3.47
CA SER A 45 -15.22 -22.68 4.22
C SER A 45 -15.30 -23.13 5.68
N GLY A 46 -15.18 -22.20 6.61
CA GLY A 46 -15.26 -22.49 8.04
C GLY A 46 -14.01 -23.14 8.66
N THR A 47 -12.96 -23.39 7.86
CA THR A 47 -11.72 -24.01 8.35
C THR A 47 -10.59 -22.98 8.35
N ASP A 48 -10.00 -22.75 9.51
CA ASP A 48 -8.84 -21.87 9.67
C ASP A 48 -7.52 -22.61 9.38
N PHE A 49 -6.40 -21.87 9.34
CA PHE A 49 -5.08 -22.47 9.28
C PHE A 49 -4.82 -23.40 10.48
N SER A 50 -4.16 -24.53 10.20
CA SER A 50 -3.56 -25.34 11.26
C SER A 50 -2.48 -24.53 12.00
N ASP A 51 -2.14 -24.92 13.23
CA ASP A 51 -1.08 -24.24 13.98
C ASP A 51 0.28 -24.36 13.28
N GLU A 52 0.53 -25.49 12.61
CA GLU A 52 1.73 -25.76 11.82
C GLU A 52 1.80 -24.85 10.58
N GLU A 53 0.71 -24.74 9.81
CA GLU A 53 0.66 -23.88 8.63
C GLU A 53 0.81 -22.40 9.00
N TYR A 54 0.11 -21.99 10.05
CA TYR A 54 0.21 -20.64 10.60
C TYR A 54 1.65 -20.33 11.03
N LYS A 55 2.27 -21.21 11.83
CA LYS A 55 3.65 -21.05 12.29
C LYS A 55 4.63 -21.00 11.13
N ALA A 56 4.50 -21.89 10.14
CA ALA A 56 5.35 -21.92 8.96
C ALA A 56 5.29 -20.60 8.17
N THR A 57 4.09 -20.02 8.01
CA THR A 57 3.95 -18.74 7.32
C THR A 57 4.54 -17.58 8.13
N ILE A 58 4.36 -17.58 9.46
CA ILE A 58 5.00 -16.58 10.34
C ILE A 58 6.52 -16.68 10.29
N GLU A 59 7.09 -17.88 10.24
CA GLU A 59 8.53 -18.08 10.08
C GLU A 59 9.02 -17.56 8.73
N GLN A 60 8.28 -17.78 7.65
CA GLN A 60 8.61 -17.23 6.33
C GLN A 60 8.57 -15.69 6.31
N LEU A 61 7.61 -15.07 7.01
CA LEU A 61 7.57 -13.61 7.18
C LEU A 61 8.77 -13.09 8.00
N LYS A 62 9.17 -13.80 9.06
CA LYS A 62 10.37 -13.45 9.83
C LYS A 62 11.64 -13.56 8.98
N ALA A 63 11.76 -14.63 8.18
CA ALA A 63 12.88 -14.83 7.28
C ALA A 63 12.98 -13.69 6.25
N LYS A 64 11.85 -13.26 5.67
CA LYS A 64 11.79 -12.07 4.81
C LYS A 64 12.27 -10.81 5.54
N SER A 65 11.82 -10.58 6.77
CA SER A 65 12.20 -9.40 7.55
C SER A 65 13.67 -9.39 7.99
N ALA A 66 14.33 -10.55 8.01
CA ALA A 66 15.77 -10.66 8.30
C ALA A 66 16.67 -10.33 7.09
N LEU A 67 16.10 -10.18 5.89
CA LEU A 67 16.86 -9.79 4.69
C LEU A 67 17.33 -8.33 4.76
N PRO A 68 18.39 -7.96 4.01
CA PRO A 68 18.72 -6.55 3.79
C PRO A 68 17.50 -5.75 3.31
N LYS A 69 17.34 -4.50 3.77
CA LYS A 69 16.14 -3.68 3.54
C LYS A 69 15.68 -3.68 2.07
N HIS A 70 16.61 -3.42 1.14
CA HIS A 70 16.33 -3.38 -0.30
C HIS A 70 15.84 -4.74 -0.85
N ALA A 71 16.35 -5.85 -0.33
CA ALA A 71 15.90 -7.19 -0.72
C ALA A 71 14.51 -7.50 -0.12
N SER A 72 14.29 -7.20 1.16
CA SER A 72 12.99 -7.40 1.83
C SER A 72 11.85 -6.63 1.14
N GLU A 73 12.11 -5.40 0.71
CA GLU A 73 11.16 -4.59 -0.04
C GLU A 73 10.97 -5.08 -1.49
N SER A 74 12.02 -5.62 -2.10
CA SER A 74 11.92 -6.23 -3.44
C SER A 74 11.10 -7.51 -3.40
N VAL A 75 11.21 -8.32 -2.34
CA VAL A 75 10.28 -9.43 -2.04
C VAL A 75 8.86 -8.90 -1.89
N GLY A 76 8.67 -7.79 -1.15
CA GLY A 76 7.36 -7.14 -1.00
C GLY A 76 6.76 -6.68 -2.33
N CYS A 77 7.57 -6.13 -3.23
CA CYS A 77 7.17 -5.73 -4.57
C CYS A 77 6.81 -6.93 -5.45
N ALA A 78 7.64 -7.98 -5.45
CA ALA A 78 7.38 -9.21 -6.20
C ALA A 78 6.08 -9.86 -5.74
N PHE A 79 5.88 -9.97 -4.42
CA PHE A 79 4.66 -10.52 -3.85
C PHE A 79 3.45 -9.65 -4.19
N ALA A 80 3.56 -8.32 -4.04
CA ALA A 80 2.45 -7.41 -4.33
C ALA A 80 2.02 -7.48 -5.82
N ALA A 81 2.99 -7.52 -6.74
CA ALA A 81 2.72 -7.64 -8.17
C ALA A 81 2.02 -8.96 -8.53
N LYS A 82 2.40 -10.08 -7.90
CA LYS A 82 1.96 -11.42 -8.29
C LYS A 82 0.71 -11.92 -7.53
N TYR A 83 0.63 -11.65 -6.22
CA TYR A 83 -0.29 -12.36 -5.32
C TYR A 83 -1.28 -11.46 -4.57
N LEU A 84 -1.14 -10.14 -4.59
CA LEU A 84 -1.99 -9.23 -3.81
C LEU A 84 -3.48 -9.32 -4.18
N LEU A 85 -3.79 -9.42 -5.47
CA LEU A 85 -5.16 -9.58 -5.95
C LEU A 85 -5.80 -10.87 -5.42
N ARG A 86 -5.08 -12.00 -5.50
CA ARG A 86 -5.58 -13.28 -4.97
C ARG A 86 -5.72 -13.25 -3.45
N LEU A 87 -4.75 -12.66 -2.73
CA LEU A 87 -4.81 -12.51 -1.28
C LEU A 87 -6.07 -11.75 -0.85
N THR A 88 -6.33 -10.60 -1.44
CA THR A 88 -7.51 -9.78 -1.09
C THR A 88 -8.82 -10.43 -1.51
N THR A 89 -8.84 -11.15 -2.63
CA THR A 89 -10.00 -11.96 -3.04
C THR A 89 -10.33 -13.03 -2.02
N ILE A 90 -9.32 -13.77 -1.54
CA ILE A 90 -9.54 -14.78 -0.49
C ILE A 90 -9.96 -14.10 0.82
N LEU A 91 -9.29 -13.02 1.22
CA LEU A 91 -9.60 -12.29 2.45
C LEU A 91 -11.08 -11.88 2.55
N ARG A 92 -11.71 -11.46 1.44
CA ARG A 92 -13.15 -11.13 1.38
C ARG A 92 -14.08 -12.30 1.67
N SER A 93 -13.63 -13.52 1.35
CA SER A 93 -14.43 -14.74 1.53
C SER A 93 -14.30 -15.36 2.92
N LEU A 94 -13.37 -14.88 3.75
CA LEU A 94 -13.13 -15.44 5.08
C LEU A 94 -14.16 -14.97 6.09
N SER A 95 -14.52 -15.85 7.02
CA SER A 95 -15.37 -15.52 8.16
C SER A 95 -14.56 -15.13 9.39
N HIS A 96 -14.97 -14.05 10.07
CA HIS A 96 -14.36 -13.60 11.32
C HIS A 96 -14.51 -14.63 12.46
N ASP A 97 -15.61 -15.38 12.47
CA ASP A 97 -15.92 -16.32 13.55
C ASP A 97 -15.12 -17.62 13.42
N THR A 98 -14.96 -18.10 12.19
CA THR A 98 -14.39 -19.42 11.94
C THR A 98 -12.95 -19.38 11.40
N GLN A 99 -12.49 -18.26 10.85
CA GLN A 99 -11.17 -18.13 10.21
C GLN A 99 -10.34 -16.92 10.70
N PRO A 100 -10.30 -16.60 12.01
CA PRO A 100 -9.59 -15.42 12.51
C PRO A 100 -8.06 -15.47 12.30
N LYS A 101 -7.40 -16.64 12.32
CA LYS A 101 -5.95 -16.75 12.08
C LYS A 101 -5.63 -16.43 10.63
N ALA A 102 -6.43 -16.91 9.67
CA ALA A 102 -6.27 -16.60 8.25
C ALA A 102 -6.42 -15.11 7.97
N ILE A 103 -7.46 -14.47 8.51
CA ILE A 103 -7.66 -13.01 8.38
C ILE A 103 -6.45 -12.25 8.96
N TYR A 104 -6.05 -12.59 10.19
CA TYR A 104 -4.88 -11.98 10.83
C TYR A 104 -3.61 -12.14 9.98
N LEU A 105 -3.36 -13.35 9.47
CA LEU A 105 -2.18 -13.68 8.70
C LEU A 105 -2.13 -12.91 7.37
N TYR A 106 -3.25 -12.83 6.65
CA TYR A 106 -3.32 -12.10 5.39
C TYR A 106 -3.15 -10.59 5.56
N ILE A 107 -3.78 -9.99 6.57
CA ILE A 107 -3.57 -8.57 6.90
C ILE A 107 -2.11 -8.31 7.29
N ARG A 108 -1.50 -9.23 8.05
CA ARG A 108 -0.09 -9.15 8.40
C ARG A 108 0.81 -9.26 7.18
N ILE A 109 0.49 -10.12 6.21
CA ILE A 109 1.22 -10.20 4.95
C ILE A 109 1.12 -8.86 4.23
N ILE A 110 -0.08 -8.29 4.01
CA ILE A 110 -0.27 -6.97 3.36
C ILE A 110 0.60 -5.91 4.03
N SER A 111 0.54 -5.83 5.37
CA SER A 111 1.29 -4.86 6.17
C SER A 111 2.81 -5.05 6.13
N SER A 112 3.29 -6.21 5.65
CA SER A 112 4.71 -6.51 5.49
C SER A 112 5.25 -6.25 4.08
N LEU A 113 4.40 -5.88 3.12
CA LEU A 113 4.77 -5.68 1.71
C LEU A 113 5.49 -4.34 1.45
N GLY A 114 5.67 -3.52 2.48
CA GLY A 114 6.39 -2.26 2.43
C GLY A 114 5.45 -1.05 2.42
N ASN A 115 6.02 0.14 2.27
CA ASN A 115 5.25 1.38 2.32
C ASN A 115 4.84 1.84 0.90
N PRO A 116 3.55 2.05 0.60
CA PRO A 116 3.13 2.60 -0.69
C PRO A 116 3.51 4.09 -0.86
N THR A 117 3.85 4.80 0.23
CA THR A 117 3.95 6.28 0.23
C THR A 117 5.30 6.82 0.72
N ASP A 118 6.31 5.96 0.84
CA ASP A 118 7.67 6.44 1.12
C ASP A 118 8.27 7.19 -0.07
N ARG A 119 9.07 8.23 0.23
CA ARG A 119 9.76 9.06 -0.79
C ARG A 119 10.58 8.28 -1.79
N ARG A 120 11.24 7.21 -1.34
CA ARG A 120 11.79 6.11 -2.11
C ARG A 120 12.55 5.18 -1.16
N PRO A 121 12.51 3.87 -1.40
CA PRO A 121 11.63 3.19 -2.35
C PRO A 121 10.18 3.05 -1.83
N SER A 122 9.19 3.43 -2.63
CA SER A 122 7.79 3.06 -2.40
C SER A 122 7.48 1.74 -3.09
N ASN A 123 6.53 0.94 -2.57
CA ASN A 123 5.97 -0.20 -3.30
C ASN A 123 4.87 0.29 -4.27
N PRO A 124 5.14 0.43 -5.58
CA PRO A 124 4.17 1.01 -6.50
C PRO A 124 2.97 0.10 -6.73
N TYR A 125 3.15 -1.22 -6.61
CA TYR A 125 2.07 -2.19 -6.77
C TYR A 125 1.04 -2.03 -5.66
N LEU A 126 1.48 -1.86 -4.39
CA LEU A 126 0.58 -1.54 -3.29
C LEU A 126 -0.13 -0.20 -3.50
N LYS A 127 0.61 0.84 -3.89
CA LYS A 127 0.04 2.17 -4.13
C LYS A 127 -1.09 2.11 -5.16
N ASN A 128 -0.80 1.53 -6.33
CA ASN A 128 -1.77 1.43 -7.42
C ASN A 128 -2.94 0.51 -7.06
N PHE A 129 -2.67 -0.57 -6.31
CA PHE A 129 -3.71 -1.45 -5.81
C PHE A 129 -4.69 -0.71 -4.89
N PHE A 130 -4.20 0.05 -3.91
CA PHE A 130 -5.06 0.78 -2.97
C PHE A 130 -5.84 1.94 -3.61
N MET A 131 -5.40 2.41 -4.77
CA MET A 131 -6.14 3.42 -5.55
C MET A 131 -7.17 2.80 -6.50
N SER A 132 -7.20 1.48 -6.67
CA SER A 132 -8.13 0.79 -7.58
C SER A 132 -9.47 0.50 -6.89
N GLU A 133 -10.55 1.09 -7.39
CA GLU A 133 -11.91 0.76 -6.91
C GLU A 133 -12.22 -0.72 -7.11
N GLU A 134 -11.85 -1.28 -8.26
CA GLU A 134 -12.09 -2.69 -8.59
C GLU A 134 -11.47 -3.65 -7.57
N HIS A 135 -10.34 -3.26 -6.96
CA HIS A 135 -9.55 -4.17 -6.14
C HIS A 135 -9.46 -3.82 -4.66
N ALA A 136 -9.77 -2.58 -4.26
CA ALA A 136 -9.54 -2.10 -2.89
C ALA A 136 -10.76 -1.47 -2.20
N LYS A 137 -11.91 -1.31 -2.88
CA LYS A 137 -13.11 -0.59 -2.36
C LYS A 137 -13.50 -0.94 -0.92
N ASP A 138 -13.48 -2.22 -0.57
CA ASP A 138 -13.89 -2.76 0.73
C ASP A 138 -12.71 -3.09 1.66
N LEU A 139 -11.47 -2.95 1.19
CA LEU A 139 -10.29 -3.45 1.90
C LEU A 139 -10.09 -2.74 3.25
N ALA A 140 -10.35 -1.43 3.31
CA ALA A 140 -10.18 -0.69 4.55
C ALA A 140 -11.21 -1.10 5.61
N SER A 141 -12.48 -1.28 5.24
CA SER A 141 -13.53 -1.82 6.12
C SER A 141 -13.19 -3.23 6.61
N LEU A 142 -12.68 -4.11 5.74
CA LEU A 142 -12.24 -5.46 6.12
C LEU A 142 -11.12 -5.43 7.16
N VAL A 143 -10.09 -4.61 6.94
CA VAL A 143 -8.96 -4.47 7.87
C VAL A 143 -9.42 -3.83 9.19
N ALA A 144 -10.28 -2.82 9.15
CA ALA A 144 -10.85 -2.18 10.33
C ALA A 144 -11.65 -3.18 11.18
N SER A 145 -12.57 -3.92 10.55
CA SER A 145 -13.35 -4.98 11.19
C SER A 145 -12.44 -6.02 11.85
N ALA A 146 -11.37 -6.43 11.17
CA ALA A 146 -10.41 -7.39 11.73
C ALA A 146 -9.70 -6.84 12.98
N ILE A 147 -9.27 -5.57 12.99
CA ILE A 147 -8.64 -4.95 14.18
C ILE A 147 -9.62 -4.90 15.37
N ILE A 148 -10.90 -4.60 15.11
CA ILE A 148 -11.95 -4.51 16.14
C ILE A 148 -12.21 -5.89 16.76
N ASN A 149 -12.39 -6.91 15.91
CA ASN A 149 -12.93 -8.21 16.29
C ASN A 149 -11.86 -9.27 16.62
N ILE A 150 -10.64 -9.16 16.09
CA ILE A 150 -9.59 -10.19 16.23
C ILE A 150 -8.59 -9.76 17.30
N GLY A 151 -8.76 -10.32 18.52
CA GLY A 151 -7.92 -9.99 19.68
C GLY A 151 -6.41 -10.23 19.48
N GLN A 152 -6.01 -11.05 18.50
CA GLN A 152 -4.61 -11.31 18.16
C GLN A 152 -3.84 -10.04 17.74
N PHE A 153 -4.51 -9.02 17.19
CA PHE A 153 -3.84 -7.75 16.84
C PHE A 153 -3.34 -7.00 18.07
N THR A 154 -4.08 -7.06 19.17
CA THR A 154 -3.72 -6.40 20.44
C THR A 154 -2.85 -7.27 21.34
N ALA A 155 -2.87 -8.60 21.16
CA ALA A 155 -2.17 -9.54 22.05
C ALA A 155 -0.64 -9.59 21.87
N LYS A 156 -0.10 -9.24 20.68
CA LYS A 156 1.35 -9.29 20.41
C LYS A 156 1.90 -7.90 20.09
N PRO A 157 2.77 -7.33 20.96
CA PRO A 157 3.37 -6.02 20.71
C PRO A 157 4.15 -5.99 19.39
N GLY A 158 4.07 -4.86 18.68
CA GLY A 158 4.82 -4.58 17.45
C GLY A 158 4.09 -4.81 16.12
N ASN A 159 3.01 -5.61 16.09
CA ASN A 159 2.27 -5.81 14.83
C ASN A 159 1.22 -4.72 14.58
N LEU A 160 0.53 -4.27 15.64
CA LEU A 160 -0.55 -3.31 15.53
C LEU A 160 -0.12 -1.97 14.89
N PRO A 161 1.01 -1.34 15.28
CA PRO A 161 1.46 -0.12 14.62
C PRO A 161 1.67 -0.27 13.11
N THR A 162 2.25 -1.39 12.66
CA THR A 162 2.47 -1.66 11.23
C THR A 162 1.15 -1.84 10.48
N VAL A 163 0.18 -2.52 11.08
CA VAL A 163 -1.16 -2.70 10.52
C VAL A 163 -1.91 -1.37 10.48
N CYS A 164 -1.84 -0.56 11.54
CA CYS A 164 -2.44 0.78 11.58
C CYS A 164 -1.80 1.72 10.54
N TRP A 165 -0.49 1.65 10.34
CA TRP A 165 0.17 2.39 9.26
C TRP A 165 -0.36 1.96 7.89
N GLN A 166 -0.51 0.66 7.68
CA GLN A 166 -1.01 0.13 6.43
C GLN A 166 -2.47 0.52 6.17
N LEU A 167 -3.33 0.43 7.20
CA LEU A 167 -4.71 0.88 7.12
C LEU A 167 -4.81 2.38 6.86
N TYR A 168 -3.98 3.18 7.53
CA TYR A 168 -3.88 4.61 7.24
C TYR A 168 -3.52 4.87 5.78
N ALA A 169 -2.57 4.11 5.21
CA ALA A 169 -2.24 4.24 3.80
C ALA A 169 -3.40 3.86 2.87
N ILE A 170 -4.19 2.82 3.20
CA ILE A 170 -5.39 2.46 2.44
C ILE A 170 -6.43 3.58 2.54
N VAL A 171 -6.65 4.15 3.73
CA VAL A 171 -7.62 5.26 3.94
C VAL A 171 -7.26 6.51 3.16
N VAL A 172 -5.98 6.86 3.09
CA VAL A 172 -5.54 8.05 2.35
C VAL A 172 -5.54 7.81 0.85
N LEU A 173 -5.16 6.62 0.39
CA LEU A 173 -5.08 6.30 -1.05
C LEU A 173 -6.41 5.82 -1.64
N GLY A 174 -7.36 5.40 -0.81
CA GLY A 174 -8.70 4.97 -1.23
C GLY A 174 -9.61 6.17 -1.48
N ASP A 175 -10.57 6.01 -2.39
CA ASP A 175 -11.59 7.03 -2.63
C ASP A 175 -12.55 7.11 -1.44
N SER A 176 -12.84 8.32 -0.96
CA SER A 176 -13.76 8.50 0.18
C SER A 176 -15.18 8.04 -0.15
N ALA A 177 -15.58 8.04 -1.43
CA ALA A 177 -16.87 7.53 -1.90
C ALA A 177 -17.04 6.01 -1.72
N TRP A 178 -15.99 5.28 -1.35
CA TRP A 178 -16.08 3.84 -1.08
C TRP A 178 -16.74 3.51 0.26
N GLY A 179 -16.70 4.42 1.23
CA GLY A 179 -17.44 4.26 2.49
C GLY A 179 -18.87 4.77 2.38
N ASP A 180 -19.74 4.26 3.24
CA ASP A 180 -21.18 4.56 3.28
C ASP A 180 -21.55 6.05 3.39
N ASP A 181 -20.70 6.88 3.99
CA ASP A 181 -20.94 8.32 4.20
C ASP A 181 -20.11 9.25 3.29
N GLY A 182 -19.30 8.68 2.39
CA GLY A 182 -18.47 9.44 1.46
C GLY A 182 -17.30 10.20 2.08
N ARG A 183 -17.01 10.01 3.39
CA ARG A 183 -15.99 10.79 4.11
C ARG A 183 -14.63 10.11 4.21
N ALA A 184 -14.62 8.79 4.11
CA ALA A 184 -13.43 7.95 4.06
C ALA A 184 -13.80 6.64 3.37
N CYS A 185 -12.83 5.87 2.88
CA CYS A 185 -13.09 4.54 2.32
C CYS A 185 -13.40 3.46 3.39
N ILE A 186 -13.88 3.86 4.57
CA ILE A 186 -14.31 3.00 5.68
C ILE A 186 -15.67 3.49 6.13
N ASP A 187 -16.60 2.55 6.29
CA ASP A 187 -17.96 2.82 6.77
C ASP A 187 -17.96 3.50 8.14
N VAL A 188 -18.90 4.40 8.36
CA VAL A 188 -18.94 5.28 9.55
C VAL A 188 -18.96 4.49 10.85
N SER A 189 -19.72 3.39 10.90
CA SER A 189 -19.85 2.54 12.10
C SER A 189 -18.53 1.86 12.46
N LEU A 190 -17.84 1.28 11.47
CA LEU A 190 -16.52 0.66 11.64
C LEU A 190 -15.46 1.69 12.00
N ARG A 191 -15.52 2.88 11.39
CA ARG A 191 -14.60 3.98 11.67
C ARG A 191 -14.69 4.44 13.12
N GLN A 192 -15.89 4.62 13.66
CA GLN A 192 -16.13 4.99 15.05
C GLN A 192 -15.63 3.89 16.01
N ALA A 193 -16.03 2.64 15.78
CA ALA A 193 -15.60 1.50 16.60
C ALA A 193 -14.07 1.32 16.61
N LEU A 194 -13.42 1.54 15.47
CA LEU A 194 -11.96 1.47 15.35
C LEU A 194 -11.27 2.58 16.16
N VAL A 195 -11.78 3.82 16.10
CA VAL A 195 -11.28 4.94 16.89
C VAL A 195 -11.39 4.64 18.39
N GLU A 196 -12.57 4.19 18.85
CA GLU A 196 -12.79 3.81 20.25
C GLU A 196 -11.84 2.70 20.71
N LYS A 197 -11.61 1.69 19.85
CA LYS A 197 -10.70 0.57 20.13
C LYS A 197 -9.24 0.99 20.25
N LEU A 198 -8.78 1.90 19.38
CA LEU A 198 -7.36 2.27 19.27
C LEU A 198 -6.96 3.40 20.22
N LYS A 199 -7.87 4.29 20.59
CA LYS A 199 -7.59 5.47 21.43
C LYS A 199 -6.92 5.13 22.78
N PRO A 200 -7.33 4.09 23.52
CA PRO A 200 -6.65 3.69 24.76
C PRO A 200 -5.24 3.11 24.55
N LEU A 201 -4.89 2.72 23.33
CA LEU A 201 -3.59 2.13 22.98
C LEU A 201 -2.58 3.19 22.51
N MET A 202 -3.02 4.43 22.33
CA MET A 202 -2.14 5.52 21.95
C MET A 202 -1.15 5.80 23.09
N PRO A 203 0.14 6.01 22.80
CA PRO A 203 1.07 6.49 23.81
C PRO A 203 0.57 7.85 24.35
N PRO A 204 0.94 8.22 25.59
CA PRO A 204 0.65 9.55 26.11
C PRO A 204 1.15 10.63 25.13
N ALA A 205 0.51 11.80 25.13
CA ALA A 205 1.03 12.92 24.38
C ALA A 205 2.43 13.22 24.91
N GLU A 206 3.47 12.85 24.17
CA GLU A 206 4.81 13.35 24.44
C GLU A 206 4.71 14.87 24.33
N GLU A 207 4.99 15.54 25.45
CA GLU A 207 5.20 16.98 25.46
C GLU A 207 6.43 17.23 24.59
N ASP A 208 6.21 17.88 23.46
CA ASP A 208 7.25 18.54 22.66
C ASP A 208 8.27 17.62 21.94
N VAL A 209 7.90 17.20 20.73
CA VAL A 209 8.89 16.90 19.68
C VAL A 209 8.46 17.66 18.42
N GLY A 210 9.07 18.83 18.21
CA GLY A 210 8.64 19.85 17.26
C GLY A 210 8.40 19.36 15.82
N ALA A 211 7.48 20.02 15.11
CA ALA A 211 7.11 20.08 13.67
C ALA A 211 7.23 18.84 12.74
N SER A 212 8.12 17.89 13.01
CA SER A 212 8.18 16.55 12.43
C SER A 212 6.98 15.76 12.95
N GLY A 213 5.88 15.75 12.18
CA GLY A 213 4.59 15.13 12.53
C GLY A 213 4.68 13.75 13.20
N THR A 214 3.63 13.40 13.95
CA THR A 214 3.56 12.22 14.82
C THR A 214 4.04 10.95 14.11
N LYS A 215 5.14 10.37 14.61
CA LYS A 215 5.68 9.11 14.07
C LYS A 215 4.87 7.89 14.50
N ASP A 216 3.99 8.02 15.48
CA ASP A 216 3.15 6.93 15.96
C ASP A 216 2.02 6.63 14.96
N PRO A 217 1.99 5.43 14.34
CA PRO A 217 0.98 5.07 13.36
C PRO A 217 -0.44 5.02 13.92
N ILE A 218 -0.60 4.64 15.19
CA ILE A 218 -1.92 4.53 15.83
C ILE A 218 -2.53 5.92 15.97
N ARG A 219 -1.80 6.88 16.57
CA ARG A 219 -2.22 8.28 16.69
C ARG A 219 -2.53 8.89 15.33
N ARG A 220 -1.69 8.63 14.32
CA ARG A 220 -1.89 9.18 12.97
C ARG A 220 -3.16 8.65 12.30
N LEU A 221 -3.43 7.35 12.44
CA LEU A 221 -4.67 6.73 11.95
C LEU A 221 -5.88 7.31 12.69
N VAL A 222 -5.88 7.26 14.03
CA VAL A 222 -7.00 7.74 14.86
C VAL A 222 -7.32 9.20 14.57
N GLY A 223 -6.33 10.09 14.61
CA GLY A 223 -6.55 11.51 14.33
C GLY A 223 -7.08 11.76 12.92
N SER A 224 -6.62 10.98 11.93
CA SER A 224 -7.13 11.12 10.56
C SER A 224 -8.57 10.65 10.41
N LEU A 225 -8.97 9.58 11.13
CA LEU A 225 -10.35 9.07 11.13
C LEU A 225 -11.31 10.00 11.88
N GLU A 226 -10.86 10.60 13.00
CA GLU A 226 -11.64 11.60 13.73
C GLU A 226 -11.89 12.84 12.85
N VAL A 227 -10.86 13.37 12.18
CA VAL A 227 -11.01 14.52 11.26
C VAL A 227 -11.87 14.15 10.04
N ALA A 228 -11.71 12.94 9.50
CA ALA A 228 -12.59 12.44 8.43
C ALA A 228 -14.06 12.41 8.87
N GLY A 229 -14.35 12.16 10.15
CA GLY A 229 -15.70 12.18 10.70
C GLY A 229 -16.32 13.57 10.84
N MET A 230 -15.56 14.66 10.72
CA MET A 230 -16.06 16.03 10.93
C MET A 230 -16.84 16.55 9.72
N ASP A 231 -18.00 17.15 9.97
CA ASP A 231 -18.84 17.78 8.94
C ASP A 231 -18.08 18.87 8.16
N GLY A 232 -18.17 18.84 6.83
CA GLY A 232 -17.55 19.83 5.94
C GLY A 232 -16.03 19.76 5.78
N ILE A 233 -15.32 18.99 6.61
CA ILE A 233 -13.86 18.89 6.60
C ILE A 233 -13.39 17.54 6.05
N GLY A 234 -14.09 16.45 6.37
CA GLY A 234 -13.57 15.09 6.19
C GLY A 234 -13.01 14.74 4.80
N PRO A 235 -13.83 14.79 3.73
CA PRO A 235 -13.36 14.47 2.38
C PRO A 235 -12.20 15.35 1.93
N ASN A 236 -12.27 16.65 2.24
CA ASN A 236 -11.24 17.63 1.86
C ASN A 236 -9.91 17.36 2.56
N TYR A 237 -9.95 16.94 3.82
CA TYR A 237 -8.75 16.61 4.60
C TYR A 237 -8.00 15.40 4.03
N LEU A 238 -8.69 14.28 3.81
CA LEU A 238 -8.06 13.09 3.25
C LEU A 238 -7.59 13.33 1.82
N ASN A 239 -8.35 14.06 1.01
CA ASN A 239 -7.94 14.46 -0.33
C ASN A 239 -6.71 15.37 -0.32
N ALA A 240 -6.59 16.30 0.63
CA ALA A 240 -5.40 17.14 0.77
C ALA A 240 -4.16 16.31 1.15
N ILE A 241 -4.29 15.33 2.05
CA ILE A 241 -3.18 14.42 2.38
C ILE A 241 -2.83 13.54 1.19
N ARG A 242 -3.84 12.97 0.52
CA ARG A 242 -3.67 12.15 -0.68
C ARG A 242 -2.95 12.94 -1.75
N HIS A 243 -3.42 14.14 -2.05
CA HIS A 243 -2.78 15.06 -2.98
C HIS A 243 -1.34 15.35 -2.52
N GLY A 244 -1.11 15.65 -1.25
CA GLY A 244 0.24 15.83 -0.70
C GLY A 244 1.15 14.61 -0.88
N TRP A 245 0.63 13.39 -0.73
CA TRP A 245 1.37 12.16 -1.00
C TRP A 245 1.62 11.93 -2.48
N LEU A 246 0.63 12.18 -3.32
CA LEU A 246 0.80 12.02 -4.76
C LEU A 246 1.75 13.09 -5.33
N THR A 247 1.71 14.32 -4.83
CA THR A 247 2.50 15.46 -5.34
C THR A 247 3.84 15.69 -4.64
N THR A 248 3.99 15.39 -3.35
CA THR A 248 5.29 15.52 -2.67
C THR A 248 6.20 14.31 -2.99
N LEU A 249 5.62 13.20 -3.45
CA LEU A 249 6.35 12.06 -3.99
C LEU A 249 6.56 12.15 -5.52
N SER A 250 5.82 13.03 -6.18
CA SER A 250 5.87 13.31 -7.63
C SER A 250 5.63 14.81 -7.78
N SER A 251 6.71 15.59 -7.69
CA SER A 251 6.95 17.03 -7.65
C SER A 251 6.05 17.98 -8.46
N GLY A 252 4.73 17.77 -8.49
CA GLY A 252 3.76 18.80 -8.85
C GLY A 252 2.83 18.41 -9.99
N ILE A 253 1.52 18.51 -9.69
CA ILE A 253 0.37 18.61 -10.62
C ILE A 253 -0.23 17.28 -11.12
N GLU A 254 -1.57 17.28 -11.18
CA GLU A 254 -2.43 16.15 -11.51
C GLU A 254 -2.20 15.61 -12.92
N GLY A 255 -1.54 14.44 -13.00
CA GLY A 255 -1.41 13.68 -14.25
C GLY A 255 0.02 13.23 -14.54
N ASP A 256 1.00 14.02 -14.08
CA ASP A 256 2.39 13.84 -14.45
C ASP A 256 3.16 13.12 -13.34
N ALA A 257 3.88 12.07 -13.73
CA ALA A 257 4.71 11.32 -12.80
C ALA A 257 6.14 11.75 -12.98
N ASP A 258 6.78 12.47 -12.06
CA ASP A 258 8.15 12.91 -12.33
C ASP A 258 9.08 11.77 -12.75
N CYS A 259 10.10 12.15 -13.53
CA CYS A 259 11.18 11.26 -13.83
C CYS A 259 11.76 10.70 -12.54
N VAL A 260 11.73 9.38 -12.39
CA VAL A 260 12.24 8.71 -11.19
C VAL A 260 13.75 8.89 -11.00
N VAL A 261 14.45 9.55 -11.92
CA VAL A 261 15.90 9.75 -11.80
C VAL A 261 16.28 11.21 -11.57
N CYS A 262 15.83 12.14 -12.42
CA CYS A 262 16.15 13.56 -12.30
C CYS A 262 15.06 14.40 -11.60
N GLY A 263 13.81 13.93 -11.55
CA GLY A 263 12.70 14.67 -10.97
C GLY A 263 12.05 15.70 -11.91
N GLU A 264 12.39 15.71 -13.20
CA GLU A 264 11.70 16.52 -14.20
C GLU A 264 10.22 16.10 -14.33
N GLU A 265 9.33 17.07 -14.42
CA GLU A 265 7.87 16.91 -14.47
C GLU A 265 7.40 16.39 -15.84
N GLU A 266 8.04 16.84 -16.93
CA GLU A 266 7.75 16.39 -18.30
C GLU A 266 8.22 14.94 -18.50
N VAL A 267 7.32 13.98 -18.30
CA VAL A 267 7.53 12.57 -18.61
C VAL A 267 6.56 12.07 -19.65
N ASP A 268 7.09 11.43 -20.68
CA ASP A 268 6.26 10.71 -21.66
C ASP A 268 6.61 9.22 -21.73
N LEU A 269 7.70 8.82 -21.05
CA LEU A 269 8.22 7.45 -21.10
C LEU A 269 7.93 6.74 -19.79
N ASN A 270 7.13 5.68 -19.83
CA ASN A 270 6.99 4.75 -18.71
C ASN A 270 7.70 3.41 -18.98
N CYS A 271 7.93 2.65 -17.92
CA CYS A 271 8.39 1.26 -18.07
C CYS A 271 7.27 0.44 -18.73
N SER A 272 7.52 -0.07 -19.94
CA SER A 272 6.55 -0.90 -20.69
C SER A 272 6.14 -2.17 -19.94
N ARG A 273 7.00 -2.66 -19.04
CA ARG A 273 6.77 -3.86 -18.24
C ARG A 273 5.85 -3.60 -17.05
N CYS A 274 6.30 -2.81 -16.06
CA CYS A 274 5.55 -2.62 -14.82
C CYS A 274 4.60 -1.42 -14.84
N LYS A 275 4.72 -0.51 -15.83
CA LYS A 275 3.93 0.73 -16.01
C LYS A 275 3.90 1.66 -14.78
N SER A 276 4.77 1.40 -13.81
CA SER A 276 4.79 2.06 -12.50
C SER A 276 5.87 3.13 -12.37
N ALA A 277 6.92 3.05 -13.19
CA ALA A 277 8.01 4.02 -13.20
C ALA A 277 7.98 4.85 -14.47
N TRP A 278 8.24 6.14 -14.32
CA TRP A 278 8.19 7.14 -15.37
C TRP A 278 9.54 7.86 -15.48
N TYR A 279 9.84 8.30 -16.70
CA TYR A 279 11.12 8.82 -17.11
C TYR A 279 10.90 9.95 -18.11
N CYS A 280 11.71 10.99 -18.03
CA CYS A 280 11.73 12.05 -19.05
C CYS A 280 12.49 11.62 -20.32
N SER A 281 13.33 10.57 -20.24
CA SER A 281 14.14 10.14 -21.38
C SER A 281 14.59 8.68 -21.30
N PRO A 282 14.97 8.05 -22.44
CA PRO A 282 15.57 6.71 -22.48
C PRO A 282 16.87 6.57 -21.68
N GLU A 283 17.65 7.65 -21.54
CA GLU A 283 18.87 7.69 -20.73
C GLU A 283 18.53 7.55 -19.24
N CYS A 284 17.51 8.27 -18.77
CA CYS A 284 17.02 8.13 -17.40
C CYS A 284 16.45 6.73 -17.15
N GLN A 285 15.68 6.17 -18.08
CA GLN A 285 15.21 4.79 -17.98
C GLN A 285 16.38 3.80 -17.88
N SER A 286 17.39 3.93 -18.75
CA SER A 286 18.57 3.06 -18.78
C SER A 286 19.41 3.18 -17.49
N ARG A 287 19.53 4.38 -16.93
CA ARG A 287 20.22 4.63 -15.66
C ARG A 287 19.47 3.98 -14.50
N ALA A 288 18.18 4.25 -14.36
CA ALA A 288 17.34 3.63 -13.33
C ALA A 288 17.36 2.10 -13.43
N TRP A 289 17.32 1.56 -14.65
CA TRP A 289 17.38 0.11 -14.90
C TRP A 289 18.64 -0.53 -14.31
N LYS A 290 19.79 0.10 -14.51
CA LYS A 290 21.08 -0.37 -13.99
C LYS A 290 21.21 -0.19 -12.48
N GLU A 291 20.64 0.87 -11.93
CA GLU A 291 20.83 1.26 -10.53
C GLU A 291 19.87 0.57 -9.57
N GLU A 292 18.57 0.48 -9.87
CA GLU A 292 17.59 -0.03 -8.91
C GLU A 292 16.33 -0.66 -9.53
N HIS A 293 15.87 -0.14 -10.66
CA HIS A 293 14.54 -0.46 -11.19
C HIS A 293 14.43 -1.93 -11.58
N LYS A 294 15.49 -2.52 -12.15
CA LYS A 294 15.51 -3.93 -12.53
C LYS A 294 15.17 -4.87 -11.37
N LEU A 295 15.58 -4.55 -10.14
CA LEU A 295 15.32 -5.39 -8.98
C LEU A 295 13.84 -5.36 -8.54
N ARG A 296 13.08 -4.33 -8.97
CA ARG A 296 11.73 -4.01 -8.48
C ARG A 296 10.68 -3.99 -9.60
N CYS A 297 11.08 -4.32 -10.82
CA CYS A 297 10.25 -4.33 -12.01
C CYS A 297 9.65 -5.73 -12.24
N PHE A 298 8.37 -5.86 -11.96
CA PHE A 298 7.58 -7.09 -12.03
C PHE A 298 6.33 -6.86 -12.87
N ASP A 299 5.87 -7.92 -13.52
CA ASP A 299 4.59 -7.92 -14.23
C ASP A 299 3.47 -8.07 -13.19
N ALA A 300 2.58 -7.08 -13.13
CA ALA A 300 1.46 -7.10 -12.21
C ALA A 300 0.32 -7.97 -12.76
N THR A 301 -0.32 -8.77 -11.90
CA THR A 301 -1.48 -9.60 -12.25
C THR A 301 -2.79 -8.81 -12.35
N PHE A 302 -2.74 -7.51 -12.07
CA PHE A 302 -3.85 -6.57 -12.19
C PHE A 302 -3.47 -5.40 -13.09
N SER A 303 -4.43 -4.90 -13.87
CA SER A 303 -4.20 -3.75 -14.75
C SER A 303 -4.07 -2.48 -13.92
N MET A 304 -2.98 -1.75 -14.15
CA MET A 304 -2.85 -0.37 -13.68
C MET A 304 -3.55 0.54 -14.67
N SER A 305 -4.88 0.46 -14.76
CA SER A 305 -5.65 1.43 -15.54
C SER A 305 -5.67 2.73 -14.75
N ARG A 306 -4.93 3.74 -15.23
CA ARG A 306 -5.19 5.11 -14.80
C ARG A 306 -6.56 5.49 -15.37
N THR A 307 -7.59 5.41 -14.55
CA THR A 307 -8.76 6.30 -14.68
C THR A 307 -8.26 7.68 -14.26
N LEU A 308 -7.40 8.30 -15.07
CA LEU A 308 -7.31 9.75 -15.03
C LEU A 308 -8.67 10.21 -15.51
N ASP A 309 -9.44 10.82 -14.63
CA ASP A 309 -10.65 11.54 -14.96
C ASP A 309 -10.33 12.54 -16.08
N GLN A 310 -10.44 12.10 -17.33
CA GLN A 310 -10.61 12.97 -18.49
C GLN A 310 -11.99 13.66 -18.47
N LYS A 311 -12.74 13.56 -17.36
CA LYS A 311 -14.05 14.17 -17.16
C LYS A 311 -14.04 15.64 -16.73
N ALA A 312 -12.88 16.29 -16.67
CA ALA A 312 -12.78 17.73 -16.49
C ALA A 312 -12.27 18.49 -17.73
N LYS A 313 -12.60 18.05 -18.96
CA LYS A 313 -12.78 19.02 -20.04
C LYS A 313 -14.11 19.72 -19.78
N GLN A 314 -14.06 20.83 -19.02
CA GLN A 314 -15.17 21.78 -18.92
C GLN A 314 -15.67 22.08 -20.34
N PRO A 315 -16.98 22.01 -20.62
CA PRO A 315 -17.51 22.61 -21.82
C PRO A 315 -17.25 24.12 -21.70
N THR A 316 -16.35 24.66 -22.52
CA THR A 316 -16.31 26.10 -22.81
C THR A 316 -17.55 26.44 -23.64
N GLY A 317 -18.72 26.37 -22.99
CA GLY A 317 -19.98 26.90 -23.49
C GLY A 317 -20.00 28.40 -23.23
N SER A 318 -19.20 29.14 -24.00
CA SER A 318 -19.42 30.57 -24.22
C SER A 318 -20.56 30.69 -25.24
N ASP A 319 -21.80 30.47 -24.79
CA ASP A 319 -22.97 30.88 -25.57
C ASP A 319 -23.21 32.37 -25.39
N GLY A 320 -23.41 33.02 -26.54
CA GLY A 320 -23.30 34.44 -26.73
C GLY A 320 -24.36 35.27 -26.01
N MET A 321 -23.90 36.35 -25.40
CA MET A 321 -24.69 37.57 -25.26
C MET A 321 -24.66 38.31 -26.59
N SER A 322 -25.69 38.12 -27.42
CA SER A 322 -26.07 39.08 -28.45
C SER A 322 -26.82 40.23 -27.78
N TRP A 323 -26.29 41.45 -27.91
CA TRP A 323 -27.01 42.70 -27.67
C TRP A 323 -27.85 43.07 -28.88
#